data_AF-A0A2E4AN41-F1
#
_entry.id   AF-A0A2E4AN41-F1
#
_cell.length_a   1.000
_cell.length_b   1.000
_cell.length_c   1.000
_cell.angle_alpha   90.00
_cell.angle_beta   90.00
_cell.angle_gamma   90.00
#
_symmetry.space_group_name_H-M   'P 1'
#
loop_
_entity.id
_entity.type
_entity.pdbx_description
1 polymer ?
#
loop_
_entity_poly.entity_id
_entity_poly.type
_entity_poly.pdbx_seq_one_letter_code
_entity_poly.pdbx_strand_id
1 'polypeptide(L)'
;MTTVSPKTTEKEISHLMRRIGFGGSKEEIDQLTNKSYDDAVDFLMDNSDENPVPKDLLRRYQIDLSDVRSVNSSGAFWMYRLAHSKFPFDDKVALFWHRVFATGQNKLIQGKVMTTQIDMFKKHGLGSFENLLIELSKDPAMIMWLDNQDNHKDNINENYGREILELFSMGVGNYSEEDIKECS
;
A
#
# COMPACT_ATOMS: atom_id res chain seq x y z
N MET A 1 12.64 -32.26 29.04
CA MET A 1 13.56 -31.17 28.66
C MET A 1 12.67 -30.01 28.24
N THR A 2 12.35 -29.09 29.17
CA THR A 2 11.48 -27.94 28.92
C THR A 2 12.32 -26.85 28.29
N THR A 3 12.21 -26.69 26.96
CA THR A 3 12.80 -25.56 26.25
C THR A 3 12.02 -24.32 26.66
N VAL A 4 12.58 -23.53 27.58
CA VAL A 4 12.09 -22.18 27.87
C VAL A 4 12.47 -21.34 26.67
N SER A 5 11.53 -21.08 25.75
CA SER A 5 11.74 -20.14 24.66
C SER A 5 12.19 -18.80 25.26
N PRO A 6 13.30 -18.21 24.78
CA PRO A 6 13.77 -16.94 25.31
C PRO A 6 12.68 -15.89 25.13
N LYS A 7 12.32 -15.21 26.23
CA LYS A 7 11.39 -14.09 26.16
C LYS A 7 12.00 -12.98 25.32
N THR A 8 11.22 -12.47 24.38
CA THR A 8 11.62 -11.32 23.57
C THR A 8 11.80 -10.09 24.46
N THR A 9 12.77 -9.24 24.14
CA THR A 9 12.99 -8.00 24.89
C THR A 9 11.99 -6.93 24.46
N GLU A 10 11.66 -6.02 25.39
CA GLU A 10 10.85 -4.83 25.10
C GLU A 10 11.43 -4.01 23.93
N LYS A 11 12.75 -3.95 23.81
CA LYS A 11 13.44 -3.25 22.72
C LYS A 11 13.16 -3.88 21.36
N GLU A 12 13.19 -5.21 21.28
CA GLU A 12 12.90 -5.96 20.05
C GLU A 12 11.44 -5.80 19.64
N ILE A 13 10.49 -5.95 20.57
CA ILE A 13 9.06 -5.73 20.30
C ILE A 13 8.78 -4.29 19.88
N SER A 14 9.36 -3.31 20.58
CA SER A 14 9.21 -1.90 20.21
C SER A 14 9.78 -1.61 18.82
N HIS A 15 10.88 -2.27 18.42
CA HIS A 15 11.41 -2.15 17.08
C HIS A 15 10.46 -2.79 16.07
N LEU A 16 10.00 -4.02 16.34
CA LEU A 16 9.07 -4.76 15.50
C LEU A 16 7.78 -3.96 15.23
N MET A 17 7.15 -3.39 16.25
CA MET A 17 5.93 -2.60 16.10
C MET A 17 6.13 -1.34 15.24
N ARG A 18 7.31 -0.72 15.29
CA ARG A 18 7.67 0.40 14.36
C ARG A 18 7.98 -0.07 12.95
N ARG A 19 8.31 -1.35 12.74
CA ARG A 19 8.59 -1.93 11.41
C ARG A 19 7.34 -2.48 10.75
N ILE A 20 6.44 -3.12 11.49
CA ILE A 20 5.17 -3.65 10.98
C ILE A 20 4.08 -2.58 10.94
N GLY A 21 4.02 -1.68 11.94
CA GLY A 21 3.01 -0.62 12.03
C GLY A 21 3.62 0.75 12.27
N PHE A 22 2.94 1.60 13.03
CA PHE A 22 3.40 2.98 13.31
C PHE A 22 3.91 3.16 14.75
N GLY A 23 4.17 2.06 15.45
CA GLY A 23 4.47 2.02 16.88
C GLY A 23 3.46 1.16 17.62
N GLY A 24 3.47 1.26 18.94
CA GLY A 24 2.57 0.52 19.83
C GLY A 24 2.46 1.19 21.19
N SER A 25 1.34 0.96 21.87
CA SER A 25 1.17 1.37 23.25
C SER A 25 2.06 0.53 24.18
N LYS A 26 2.30 1.02 25.40
CA LYS A 26 3.06 0.26 26.41
C LYS A 26 2.38 -1.08 26.71
N GLU A 27 1.04 -1.08 26.78
CA GLU A 27 0.23 -2.26 27.03
C GLU A 27 0.38 -3.30 25.91
N GLU A 28 0.40 -2.88 24.64
CA GLU A 28 0.60 -3.78 23.50
C GLU A 28 2.01 -4.38 23.50
N ILE A 29 3.02 -3.57 23.78
CA ILE A 29 4.41 -4.03 23.87
C ILE A 29 4.56 -5.05 25.00
N ASP A 30 3.99 -4.79 26.17
CA ASP A 30 4.05 -5.70 27.32
C ASP A 30 3.31 -7.03 27.04
N GLN A 31 2.19 -6.98 26.32
CA GLN A 31 1.48 -8.19 25.88
C GLN A 31 2.34 -9.05 24.95
N LEU A 32 2.99 -8.45 23.96
CA LEU A 32 3.81 -9.17 22.99
C LEU A 32 5.13 -9.67 23.57
N THR A 33 5.67 -9.01 24.60
CA THR A 33 6.88 -9.44 25.33
C THR A 33 6.68 -10.81 26.04
N ASN A 34 5.43 -11.24 26.24
CA ASN A 34 5.11 -12.56 26.77
C ASN A 34 5.15 -13.69 25.72
N LYS A 35 5.31 -13.34 24.43
CA LYS A 35 5.44 -14.29 23.31
C LYS A 35 6.92 -14.50 22.96
N SER A 36 7.21 -15.54 22.17
CA SER A 36 8.48 -15.60 21.45
C SER A 36 8.50 -14.54 20.34
N TYR A 37 9.68 -14.24 19.79
CA TYR A 37 9.78 -13.22 18.75
C TYR A 37 9.02 -13.65 17.49
N ASP A 38 9.19 -14.90 17.08
CA ASP A 38 8.53 -15.46 15.90
C ASP A 38 7.00 -15.47 16.10
N ASP A 39 6.50 -15.90 17.27
CA ASP A 39 5.06 -15.85 17.58
C ASP A 39 4.52 -14.41 17.59
N ALA A 40 5.33 -13.41 17.95
CA ALA A 40 4.94 -12.01 17.92
C ALA A 40 4.91 -11.47 16.48
N VAL A 41 5.83 -11.90 15.62
CA VAL A 41 5.83 -11.58 14.18
C VAL A 41 4.59 -12.17 13.52
N ASP A 42 4.37 -13.47 13.69
CA ASP A 42 3.22 -14.18 13.10
C ASP A 42 1.91 -13.56 13.60
N PHE A 43 1.80 -13.28 14.91
CA PHE A 43 0.62 -12.61 15.45
C PHE A 43 0.35 -11.24 14.80
N LEU A 44 1.39 -10.44 14.52
CA LEU A 44 1.22 -9.12 13.93
C LEU A 44 0.96 -9.16 12.41
N MET A 45 1.44 -10.19 11.71
CA MET A 45 1.31 -10.33 10.26
C MET A 45 0.05 -11.09 9.85
N ASP A 46 -0.36 -12.11 10.60
CA ASP A 46 -1.49 -12.97 10.25
C ASP A 46 -2.84 -12.39 10.67
N ASN A 47 -2.83 -11.33 11.48
CA ASN A 47 -4.04 -10.60 11.86
C ASN A 47 -4.20 -9.37 10.97
N SER A 48 -5.44 -9.10 10.58
CA SER A 48 -5.81 -7.87 9.87
C SER A 48 -6.97 -7.19 10.60
N ASP A 49 -7.00 -5.86 10.51
CA ASP A 49 -8.17 -5.10 10.92
C ASP A 49 -9.09 -4.96 9.69
N GLU A 50 -10.17 -5.75 9.68
CA GLU A 50 -11.14 -5.74 8.59
C GLU A 50 -11.90 -4.42 8.50
N ASN A 51 -12.13 -3.75 9.64
CA ASN A 51 -12.96 -2.54 9.72
C ASN A 51 -12.37 -1.45 10.64
N PRO A 52 -11.14 -0.99 10.40
CA PRO A 52 -10.49 0.07 11.19
C PRO A 52 -11.18 1.43 11.00
N VAL A 53 -12.02 1.53 9.97
CA VAL A 53 -12.89 2.67 9.70
C VAL A 53 -14.33 2.16 9.70
N PRO A 54 -15.11 2.34 10.78
CA PRO A 54 -16.47 1.86 10.86
C PRO A 54 -17.35 2.56 9.81
N LYS A 55 -17.52 1.91 8.66
CA LYS A 55 -18.19 2.49 7.47
C LYS A 55 -19.63 2.89 7.75
N ASP A 56 -20.31 2.17 8.63
CA ASP A 56 -21.67 2.48 9.09
C ASP A 56 -21.72 3.79 9.88
N LEU A 57 -20.77 4.00 10.80
CA LEU A 57 -20.65 5.25 11.55
C LEU A 57 -20.24 6.42 10.64
N LEU A 58 -19.29 6.21 9.73
CA LEU A 58 -18.96 7.23 8.73
C LEU A 58 -20.17 7.56 7.85
N ARG A 59 -20.89 6.57 7.33
CA ARG A 59 -22.10 6.83 6.52
C ARG A 59 -23.16 7.60 7.29
N ARG A 60 -23.26 7.40 8.61
CA ARG A 60 -24.26 8.07 9.45
C ARG A 60 -23.88 9.51 9.82
N TYR A 61 -22.62 9.75 10.17
CA TYR A 61 -22.18 11.01 10.77
C TYR A 61 -21.25 11.83 9.87
N GLN A 62 -20.61 11.21 8.89
CA GLN A 62 -19.59 11.79 8.00
C GLN A 62 -19.74 11.23 6.57
N ILE A 63 -20.90 11.50 5.95
CA ILE A 63 -21.30 10.92 4.65
C ILE A 63 -20.21 11.09 3.58
N ASP A 64 -19.61 12.27 3.49
CA ASP A 64 -18.55 12.56 2.50
C ASP A 64 -17.33 11.66 2.66
N LEU A 65 -16.92 11.35 3.91
CA LEU A 65 -15.78 10.47 4.19
C LEU A 65 -16.08 9.01 3.85
N SER A 66 -17.35 8.60 3.92
CA SER A 66 -17.75 7.24 3.57
C SER A 66 -17.78 6.96 2.06
N ASP A 67 -17.92 8.01 1.26
CA ASP A 67 -18.11 7.93 -0.18
C ASP A 67 -16.79 7.77 -0.94
N VAL A 68 -15.70 8.33 -0.40
CA VAL A 68 -14.32 8.30 -0.95
C VAL A 68 -14.20 8.74 -2.43
N ARG A 69 -15.25 9.33 -3.01
CA ARG A 69 -15.26 9.82 -4.40
C ARG A 69 -14.53 11.14 -4.55
N SER A 70 -14.53 11.98 -3.52
CA SER A 70 -13.74 13.22 -3.54
C SER A 70 -12.30 12.94 -3.11
N VAL A 71 -11.38 13.71 -3.68
CA VAL A 71 -9.95 13.72 -3.38
C VAL A 71 -9.66 13.87 -1.87
N ASN A 72 -10.37 14.78 -1.20
CA ASN A 72 -10.21 14.98 0.24
C ASN A 72 -10.74 13.78 1.04
N SER A 73 -11.89 13.23 0.63
CA SER A 73 -12.50 12.10 1.33
C SER A 73 -11.68 10.81 1.23
N SER A 74 -11.07 10.51 0.08
CA SER A 74 -10.25 9.32 -0.10
C SER A 74 -8.97 9.38 0.74
N GLY A 75 -8.29 10.53 0.73
CA GLY A 75 -7.11 10.76 1.54
C GLY A 75 -7.41 10.66 3.04
N ALA A 76 -8.47 11.32 3.50
CA ALA A 76 -8.89 11.27 4.90
C ALA A 76 -9.31 9.84 5.32
N PHE A 77 -10.00 9.10 4.46
CA PHE A 77 -10.35 7.71 4.70
C PHE A 77 -9.12 6.83 4.94
N TRP A 78 -8.10 6.92 4.08
CA TRP A 78 -6.89 6.12 4.25
C TRP A 78 -6.07 6.58 5.48
N MET A 79 -5.96 7.88 5.72
CA MET A 79 -5.32 8.41 6.92
C MET A 79 -5.99 7.90 8.19
N TYR A 80 -7.32 7.81 8.22
CA TYR A 80 -8.02 7.24 9.37
C TYR A 80 -7.65 5.77 9.56
N ARG A 81 -7.60 4.96 8.50
CA ARG A 81 -7.14 3.57 8.57
C ARG A 81 -5.73 3.45 9.14
N LEU A 82 -4.79 4.27 8.64
CA LEU A 82 -3.40 4.26 9.08
C LEU A 82 -3.26 4.61 10.58
N ALA A 83 -4.11 5.51 11.08
CA ALA A 83 -4.07 5.95 12.48
C ALA A 83 -4.81 5.02 13.46
N HIS A 84 -5.83 4.29 13.01
CA HIS A 84 -6.74 3.55 13.91
C HIS A 84 -6.72 2.04 13.71
N SER A 85 -6.10 1.51 12.65
CA SER A 85 -5.99 0.07 12.46
C SER A 85 -5.15 -0.57 13.55
N LYS A 86 -5.72 -1.58 14.21
CA LYS A 86 -5.00 -2.37 15.21
C LYS A 86 -3.88 -3.21 14.58
N PHE A 87 -4.07 -3.63 13.33
CA PHE A 87 -3.09 -4.39 12.56
C PHE A 87 -2.84 -3.69 11.22
N PRO A 88 -2.03 -2.61 11.20
CA PRO A 88 -1.85 -1.75 10.03
C PRO A 88 -0.82 -2.30 9.02
N PHE A 89 -0.43 -3.58 9.09
CA PHE A 89 0.66 -4.12 8.28
C PHE A 89 0.41 -3.95 6.78
N ASP A 90 -0.75 -4.36 6.28
CA ASP A 90 -1.11 -4.22 4.87
C ASP A 90 -1.16 -2.75 4.44
N ASP A 91 -1.75 -1.89 5.27
CA ASP A 91 -1.83 -0.45 4.99
C ASP A 91 -0.42 0.18 4.97
N LYS A 92 0.53 -0.36 5.74
CA LYS A 92 1.94 0.07 5.72
C LYS A 92 2.70 -0.44 4.49
N VAL A 93 2.45 -1.66 4.04
CA VAL A 93 2.96 -2.19 2.76
C VAL A 93 2.46 -1.32 1.62
N ALA A 94 1.17 -0.97 1.62
CA ALA A 94 0.60 -0.06 0.63
C ALA A 94 1.23 1.34 0.69
N LEU A 95 1.49 1.87 1.88
CA LEU A 95 2.19 3.14 2.04
C LEU A 95 3.62 3.08 1.49
N PHE A 96 4.33 1.96 1.68
CA PHE A 96 5.65 1.77 1.07
C PHE A 96 5.56 1.82 -0.45
N TRP A 97 4.67 1.05 -1.07
CA TRP A 97 4.53 1.02 -2.52
C TRP A 97 4.02 2.32 -3.11
N HIS A 98 3.09 3.01 -2.45
CA HIS A 98 2.62 4.34 -2.86
C HIS A 98 3.74 5.40 -2.83
N ARG A 99 4.84 5.19 -2.09
CA ARG A 99 6.02 6.07 -2.16
C ARG A 99 6.92 5.78 -3.35
N VAL A 100 6.86 4.56 -3.90
CA VAL A 100 7.65 4.14 -5.07
C VAL A 100 6.85 4.43 -6.35
N PHE A 101 5.61 3.94 -6.42
CA PHE A 101 4.68 4.11 -7.54
C PHE A 101 3.71 5.24 -7.25
N ALA A 102 4.27 6.44 -7.06
CA ALA A 102 3.50 7.59 -6.61
C ALA A 102 2.51 8.07 -7.68
N THR A 103 1.26 8.26 -7.28
CA THR A 103 0.25 8.99 -8.05
C THR A 103 -0.30 10.15 -7.21
N GLY A 104 -0.90 11.15 -7.88
CA GLY A 104 -1.22 12.43 -7.25
C GLY A 104 -2.57 13.02 -7.65
N GLN A 105 -3.12 13.79 -6.70
CA GLN A 105 -4.44 14.43 -6.77
C GLN A 105 -4.55 15.55 -7.82
N ASN A 106 -3.41 16.10 -8.27
CA ASN A 106 -3.36 17.15 -9.29
C ASN A 106 -3.76 16.66 -10.68
N LYS A 107 -3.58 15.37 -10.99
CA LYS A 107 -4.11 14.72 -12.20
C LYS A 107 -5.35 13.88 -11.93
N LEU A 108 -5.43 13.29 -10.74
CA LEU A 108 -6.52 12.38 -10.34
C LEU A 108 -7.67 13.15 -9.70
N ILE A 109 -8.60 13.63 -10.52
CA ILE A 109 -9.78 14.39 -10.04
C ILE A 109 -10.80 13.55 -9.26
N GLN A 110 -10.75 12.21 -9.38
CA GLN A 110 -11.64 11.29 -8.68
C GLN A 110 -10.89 10.59 -7.54
N GLY A 111 -11.35 10.73 -6.31
CA GLY A 111 -10.70 10.12 -5.14
C GLY A 111 -10.76 8.59 -5.11
N LYS A 112 -11.77 8.01 -5.76
CA LYS A 112 -12.00 6.55 -5.72
C LYS A 112 -10.83 5.76 -6.32
N VAL A 113 -10.25 6.24 -7.43
CA VAL A 113 -9.16 5.53 -8.10
C VAL A 113 -7.90 5.45 -7.23
N MET A 114 -7.66 6.46 -6.37
CA MET A 114 -6.57 6.39 -5.39
C MET A 114 -6.82 5.30 -4.34
N THR A 115 -8.06 5.19 -3.82
CA THR A 115 -8.38 4.11 -2.87
C THR A 115 -8.24 2.72 -3.51
N THR A 116 -8.61 2.60 -4.79
CA THR A 116 -8.45 1.36 -5.55
C THR A 116 -6.98 0.98 -5.72
N GLN A 117 -6.10 1.95 -6.00
CA GLN A 117 -4.66 1.71 -6.08
C GLN A 117 -4.07 1.28 -4.74
N ILE A 118 -4.48 1.93 -3.64
CA ILE A 118 -4.08 1.52 -2.28
C ILE A 118 -4.52 0.08 -2.00
N ASP A 119 -5.77 -0.27 -2.31
CA ASP A 119 -6.28 -1.63 -2.13
C ASP A 119 -5.52 -2.66 -3.00
N MET A 120 -5.11 -2.27 -4.21
CA MET A 120 -4.26 -3.09 -5.08
C MET A 120 -2.90 -3.36 -4.42
N PHE A 121 -2.23 -2.33 -3.87
CA PHE A 121 -0.96 -2.51 -3.17
C PHE A 121 -1.08 -3.38 -1.92
N LYS A 122 -2.19 -3.28 -1.18
CA LYS A 122 -2.44 -4.17 -0.03
C LYS A 122 -2.54 -5.63 -0.47
N LYS A 123 -3.25 -5.87 -1.58
CA LYS A 123 -3.52 -7.21 -2.09
C LYS A 123 -2.30 -7.87 -2.73
N HIS A 124 -1.48 -7.11 -3.46
CA HIS A 124 -0.40 -7.64 -4.29
C HIS A 124 1.01 -7.29 -3.80
N GLY A 125 1.13 -6.36 -2.83
CA GLY A 125 2.42 -5.78 -2.44
C GLY A 125 3.37 -6.69 -1.67
N LEU A 126 2.89 -7.83 -1.14
CA LEU A 126 3.74 -8.88 -0.56
C LEU A 126 4.00 -10.06 -1.53
N GLY A 127 3.40 -10.00 -2.72
CA GLY A 127 3.56 -11.03 -3.75
C GLY A 127 4.82 -10.85 -4.60
N SER A 128 4.84 -11.48 -5.77
CA SER A 128 5.93 -11.30 -6.73
C SER A 128 5.93 -9.89 -7.31
N PHE A 129 7.12 -9.31 -7.47
CA PHE A 129 7.30 -8.00 -8.09
C PHE A 129 6.73 -7.91 -9.51
N GLU A 130 6.91 -8.97 -10.31
CA GLU A 130 6.32 -9.09 -11.65
C GLU A 130 4.80 -8.90 -11.64
N ASN A 131 4.09 -9.68 -10.82
CA ASN A 131 2.63 -9.52 -10.68
C ASN A 131 2.24 -8.13 -10.18
N LEU A 132 3.03 -7.51 -9.30
CA LEU A 132 2.76 -6.15 -8.83
C LEU A 132 2.84 -5.13 -9.98
N LEU A 133 3.84 -5.24 -10.87
CA LEU A 133 3.96 -4.39 -12.05
C LEU A 133 2.80 -4.61 -13.03
N ILE A 134 2.37 -5.87 -13.22
CA ILE A 134 1.21 -6.20 -14.07
C ILE A 134 -0.08 -5.58 -13.51
N GLU A 135 -0.33 -5.68 -12.21
CA GLU A 135 -1.53 -5.10 -11.60
C GLU A 135 -1.46 -3.57 -11.57
N LEU A 136 -0.27 -3.00 -11.37
CA LEU A 136 -0.03 -1.55 -11.51
C LEU A 136 -0.32 -1.05 -12.94
N SER A 137 0.00 -1.84 -13.96
CA SER A 137 -0.27 -1.51 -15.38
C SER A 137 -1.75 -1.39 -15.70
N LYS A 138 -2.60 -2.11 -14.95
CA LYS A 138 -4.05 -2.11 -15.10
C LYS A 138 -4.74 -1.09 -14.19
N ASP A 139 -4.00 -0.45 -13.28
CA ASP A 139 -4.56 0.42 -12.26
C ASP A 139 -5.02 1.76 -12.87
N PRO A 140 -6.29 2.16 -12.66
CA PRO A 140 -6.81 3.40 -13.25
C PRO A 140 -6.08 4.66 -12.78
N ALA A 141 -5.55 4.68 -11.55
CA ALA A 141 -4.82 5.84 -11.07
C ALA A 141 -3.48 5.97 -11.80
N MET A 142 -2.78 4.86 -12.03
CA MET A 142 -1.51 4.87 -12.77
C MET A 142 -1.70 5.19 -14.26
N ILE A 143 -2.72 4.60 -14.90
CA ILE A 143 -3.08 4.89 -16.30
C ILE A 143 -3.28 6.40 -16.51
N MET A 144 -4.08 7.03 -15.65
CA MET A 144 -4.34 8.47 -15.72
C MET A 144 -3.12 9.32 -15.32
N TRP A 145 -2.28 8.84 -14.40
CA TRP A 145 -1.12 9.57 -13.92
C TRP A 145 -0.06 9.76 -15.02
N LEU A 146 0.15 8.72 -15.82
CA LEU A 146 1.15 8.68 -16.90
C LEU A 146 0.55 8.92 -18.29
N ASP A 147 -0.70 9.39 -18.33
CA ASP A 147 -1.42 9.78 -19.54
C ASP A 147 -1.65 8.62 -20.53
N ASN A 148 -1.69 7.37 -20.04
CA ASN A 148 -1.83 6.19 -20.90
C ASN A 148 -3.25 6.06 -21.51
N GLN A 149 -4.22 6.80 -20.99
CA GLN A 149 -5.55 6.90 -21.62
C GLN A 149 -5.52 7.56 -23.01
N ASP A 150 -4.48 8.36 -23.29
CA ASP A 150 -4.31 9.06 -24.57
C ASP A 150 -3.48 8.23 -25.57
N ASN A 151 -3.01 7.04 -25.18
CA ASN A 151 -2.25 6.15 -26.05
C ASN A 151 -3.16 5.51 -27.11
N HIS A 152 -2.79 5.64 -28.38
CA HIS A 152 -3.50 4.98 -29.47
C HIS A 152 -2.56 4.67 -30.63
N LYS A 153 -2.99 3.78 -31.53
CA LYS A 153 -2.18 3.22 -32.63
C LYS A 153 -1.41 4.27 -33.45
N ASP A 154 -2.04 5.40 -33.75
CA ASP A 154 -1.45 6.45 -34.59
C ASP A 154 -0.57 7.45 -33.82
N ASN A 155 -0.55 7.40 -32.48
CA ASN A 155 0.24 8.27 -31.62
C ASN A 155 0.54 7.55 -30.29
N ILE A 156 1.65 6.81 -30.26
CA ILE A 156 2.05 6.03 -29.10
C ILE A 156 2.48 6.97 -27.97
N ASN A 157 1.89 6.82 -26.78
CA ASN A 157 2.34 7.54 -25.59
C ASN A 157 3.37 6.70 -24.81
N GLU A 158 4.65 6.99 -25.06
CA GLU A 158 5.77 6.25 -24.46
C GLU A 158 6.00 6.52 -22.97
N ASN A 159 5.25 7.45 -22.35
CA ASN A 159 5.48 7.83 -20.97
C ASN A 159 5.31 6.63 -20.02
N TYR A 160 4.24 5.85 -20.17
CA TYR A 160 4.05 4.66 -19.33
C TYR A 160 5.14 3.61 -19.55
N GLY A 161 5.43 3.27 -20.81
CA GLY A 161 6.48 2.31 -21.17
C GLY A 161 7.87 2.71 -20.66
N ARG A 162 8.20 4.00 -20.68
CA ARG A 162 9.46 4.52 -20.15
C ARG A 162 9.51 4.43 -18.63
N GLU A 163 8.46 4.85 -17.94
CA GLU A 163 8.42 4.83 -16.48
C GLU A 163 8.46 3.40 -15.92
N ILE A 164 7.70 2.46 -16.53
CA ILE A 164 7.65 1.06 -16.07
C ILE A 164 9.01 0.38 -16.23
N LEU A 165 9.73 0.63 -17.33
CA LEU A 165 11.05 0.04 -17.61
C LEU A 165 12.19 0.77 -16.89
N GLU A 166 12.21 2.10 -16.95
CA GLU A 166 13.32 2.92 -16.47
C GLU A 166 13.26 3.18 -14.96
N LEU A 167 12.15 3.73 -14.46
CA LEU A 167 12.07 4.17 -13.07
C LEU A 167 11.57 3.08 -12.13
N PHE A 168 10.68 2.21 -12.62
CA PHE A 168 9.98 1.26 -11.77
C PHE A 168 10.61 -0.13 -11.75
N SER A 169 11.39 -0.54 -12.76
CA SER A 169 11.90 -1.92 -12.81
C SER A 169 13.38 -2.05 -13.18
N MET A 170 13.73 -1.90 -14.46
CA MET A 170 15.00 -2.34 -15.05
C MET A 170 16.12 -1.31 -14.89
N GLY A 171 15.79 -0.02 -14.76
CA GLY A 171 16.79 1.04 -14.73
C GLY A 171 17.34 1.38 -16.13
N VAL A 172 17.93 2.56 -16.26
CA VAL A 172 18.46 3.10 -17.52
C VAL A 172 19.46 2.13 -18.17
N GLY A 173 19.28 1.87 -19.47
CA GLY A 173 20.22 1.10 -20.29
C GLY A 173 20.00 -0.41 -20.31
N ASN A 174 18.95 -0.91 -19.64
CA ASN A 174 18.63 -2.35 -19.58
C ASN A 174 17.42 -2.74 -20.47
N TYR A 175 16.94 -1.84 -21.32
CA TYR A 175 15.83 -2.04 -22.27
C TYR A 175 16.13 -1.30 -23.57
N SER A 176 15.43 -1.68 -24.63
CA SER A 176 15.49 -1.04 -25.95
C SER A 176 14.34 -0.06 -26.15
N GLU A 177 14.45 0.76 -27.20
CA GLU A 177 13.35 1.63 -27.64
C GLU A 177 12.11 0.82 -28.07
N GLU A 178 12.33 -0.39 -28.60
CA GLU A 178 11.23 -1.28 -28.98
C GLU A 178 10.45 -1.75 -27.75
N ASP A 179 11.16 -2.10 -26.66
CA ASP A 179 10.53 -2.52 -25.41
C ASP A 179 9.63 -1.41 -24.82
N ILE A 180 10.04 -0.14 -24.95
CA ILE A 180 9.22 1.01 -24.53
C ILE A 180 7.89 1.00 -25.28
N LYS A 181 7.92 0.86 -26.61
CA LYS A 181 6.73 0.90 -27.45
C LYS A 181 5.80 -0.29 -27.21
N GLU A 182 6.36 -1.48 -27.00
CA GLU A 182 5.59 -2.67 -26.66
C GLU A 182 4.95 -2.59 -25.27
N CYS A 183 5.55 -1.82 -24.36
CA CYS A 183 5.03 -1.57 -23.01
C CYS A 183 4.13 -0.33 -22.90
N SER A 184 3.90 0.41 -23.99
CA SER A 184 3.11 1.65 -24.01
C SER A 184 1.63 1.37 -24.25
#